data_AF-A0AAE3DI58-F1
#
_entry.id   AF-A0AAE3DI58-F1
#
_cell.length_a   1.000
_cell.length_b   1.000
_cell.length_c   1.000
_cell.angle_alpha   90.00
_cell.angle_beta   90.00
_cell.angle_gamma   90.00
#
_symmetry.space_group_name_H-M   'P 1'
#
loop_
_entity.id
_entity.type
_entity.pdbx_description
1 polymer ?
#
loop_
_entity_poly.entity_id
_entity_poly.type
_entity_poly.pdbx_seq_one_letter_code
_entity_poly.pdbx_strand_id
1 'polypeptide(L)' 'MRGMRKHIVANNVTEFAVFQNWCDENNERWAEALDSGCAIAIEKFIADWNGRADANRWKHAAQPDDNIWDNELK' A
#
# COMPACT_ATOMS: atom_id res chain seq x y z
N MET A 1 -7.57 -11.84 -9.22
CA MET A 1 -7.90 -10.91 -8.12
C MET A 1 -7.39 -11.29 -6.73
N ARG A 2 -7.76 -12.44 -6.12
CA ARG A 2 -7.32 -12.75 -4.73
C ARG A 2 -5.79 -12.83 -4.57
N GLY A 3 -5.08 -13.38 -5.56
CA GLY A 3 -3.62 -13.45 -5.58
C GLY A 3 -2.96 -12.07 -5.64
N MET A 4 -3.40 -11.23 -6.59
CA MET A 4 -2.94 -9.85 -6.75
C MET A 4 -3.07 -9.03 -5.46
N ARG A 5 -4.23 -9.06 -4.81
CA ARG A 5 -4.45 -8.36 -3.53
C ARG A 5 -3.51 -8.82 -2.42
N LYS A 6 -3.25 -10.13 -2.30
CA LYS A 6 -2.30 -10.66 -1.32
C LYS A 6 -0.88 -10.17 -1.60
N HIS A 7 -0.46 -10.13 -2.87
CA HIS A 7 0.86 -9.64 -3.25
C HIS A 7 1.02 -8.15 -2.91
N ILE A 8 0.02 -7.32 -3.25
CA ILE A 8 0.01 -5.88 -2.94
C ILE A 8 0.19 -5.63 -1.45
N VAL A 9 -0.57 -6.33 -0.61
CA VAL A 9 -0.48 -6.21 0.85
C VAL A 9 0.88 -6.71 1.37
N ALA A 10 1.33 -7.88 0.91
CA ALA A 10 2.57 -8.51 1.41
C ALA A 10 3.83 -7.71 1.05
N ASN A 11 3.84 -7.04 -0.09
CA ASN A 11 4.98 -6.26 -0.58
C ASN A 11 4.79 -4.74 -0.40
N ASN A 12 3.72 -4.33 0.30
CA ASN A 12 3.36 -2.93 0.51
C ASN A 12 3.37 -2.09 -0.78
N VAL A 13 2.75 -2.60 -1.84
CA VAL A 13 2.70 -1.89 -3.12
C VAL A 13 1.69 -0.75 -3.02
N THR A 14 2.17 0.48 -3.13
CA THR A 14 1.37 1.71 -2.95
C THR A 14 1.02 2.40 -4.27
N GLU A 15 1.59 1.96 -5.39
CA GLU A 15 1.40 2.56 -6.71
C GLU A 15 1.02 1.50 -7.74
N PHE A 16 -0.01 1.80 -8.56
CA PHE A 16 -0.49 0.86 -9.56
C PHE A 16 0.56 0.57 -10.64
N ALA A 17 1.30 1.57 -11.09
CA ALA A 17 2.36 1.40 -12.09
C ALA A 17 3.47 0.43 -11.62
N VAL A 18 3.85 0.50 -10.34
CA VAL A 18 4.83 -0.44 -9.74
C VAL A 18 4.29 -1.86 -9.75
N PHE A 19 3.01 -2.04 -9.42
CA PHE A 19 2.37 -3.35 -9.49
C PHE A 19 2.29 -3.88 -10.93
N GLN A 20 1.96 -3.02 -11.89
CA GLN A 20 1.83 -3.37 -13.30
C GLN A 20 3.17 -3.83 -13.88
N ASN A 21 4.23 -3.04 -13.71
CA ASN A 21 5.58 -3.40 -14.17
C ASN A 21 6.03 -4.75 -13.59
N TRP A 22 5.78 -4.98 -12.29
CA TRP A 22 6.11 -6.27 -11.67
C TRP A 22 5.34 -7.44 -12.31
N CYS A 23 4.06 -7.24 -12.65
CA CYS A 23 3.27 -8.26 -13.35
C CYS A 23 3.83 -8.54 -14.75
N ASP A 24 4.24 -7.52 -15.49
CA ASP A 24 4.81 -7.67 -16.84
C ASP A 24 6.10 -8.53 -16.81
N GLU A 25 6.93 -8.34 -15.78
CA GLU A 25 8.20 -9.05 -15.65
C GLU A 25 8.07 -10.45 -15.02
N ASN A 26 7.10 -10.67 -14.13
CA ASN A 26 7.07 -11.85 -13.26
C ASN A 26 5.81 -12.71 -13.41
N ASN A 27 4.75 -12.20 -14.02
CA ASN A 27 3.46 -12.89 -14.08
C ASN A 27 2.59 -12.44 -15.26
N GLU A 28 2.91 -12.93 -16.45
CA GLU A 28 2.20 -12.66 -17.71
C GLU A 28 0.68 -12.84 -17.60
N ARG A 29 0.21 -13.87 -16.87
CA ARG A 29 -1.24 -14.10 -16.65
C ARG A 29 -1.91 -12.98 -15.84
N TRP A 30 -1.17 -12.33 -14.96
CA TRP A 30 -1.68 -11.18 -14.20
C TRP A 30 -1.60 -9.90 -15.02
N ALA A 31 -0.55 -9.73 -15.83
CA ALA A 31 -0.46 -8.64 -16.80
C ALA A 31 -1.64 -8.67 -17.79
N GLU A 32 -1.88 -9.82 -18.43
CA GLU A 32 -3.02 -10.01 -19.35
C GLU A 32 -4.38 -9.75 -18.65
N ALA A 33 -4.53 -10.18 -17.40
CA ALA A 33 -5.76 -9.93 -16.65
C ALA A 33 -5.95 -8.44 -16.29
N LEU A 34 -4.87 -7.68 -16.10
CA LEU A 34 -4.92 -6.23 -15.92
C LEU A 34 -5.40 -5.56 -17.21
N ASP A 35 -4.80 -5.92 -18.34
CA ASP A 35 -5.16 -5.40 -19.67
C ASP A 35 -6.59 -5.76 -20.08
N SER A 36 -7.05 -6.96 -19.72
CA SER A 36 -8.38 -7.47 -20.06
C SER A 36 -9.52 -6.85 -19.24
N GLY A 37 -9.21 -6.12 -18.15
CA GLY A 37 -10.21 -5.30 -17.46
C GLY A 37 -10.16 -5.30 -15.93
N CYS A 38 -9.21 -5.98 -15.30
CA CYS A 38 -9.08 -5.93 -13.83
C CYS A 38 -8.29 -4.71 -13.33
N ALA A 39 -7.67 -3.92 -14.22
CA ALA A 39 -6.83 -2.77 -13.86
C ALA A 39 -7.52 -1.78 -12.89
N ILE A 40 -8.73 -1.31 -13.23
CA ILE A 40 -9.47 -0.33 -12.41
C ILE A 40 -9.75 -0.85 -11.00
N ALA A 41 -10.08 -2.14 -10.86
CA ALA A 41 -10.37 -2.73 -9.57
C ALA A 41 -9.12 -2.88 -8.70
N ILE A 42 -7.96 -3.13 -9.32
CA ILE A 42 -6.67 -3.19 -8.61
C ILE A 42 -6.17 -1.79 -8.26
N GLU A 43 -6.28 -0.82 -9.16
CA GLU A 43 -5.91 0.57 -8.90
C GLU A 43 -6.66 1.15 -7.70
N LYS A 44 -7.99 0.96 -7.66
CA LYS A 44 -8.82 1.37 -6.50
C LYS A 44 -8.40 0.66 -5.22
N PHE A 45 -8.05 -0.63 -5.29
CA PHE A 45 -7.59 -1.37 -4.13
C PHE A 45 -6.25 -0.85 -3.60
N ILE A 46 -5.31 -0.52 -4.49
CA ILE A 46 -4.02 0.07 -4.13
C ILE A 46 -4.21 1.45 -3.51
N ALA A 47 -5.12 2.28 -4.05
CA ALA A 47 -5.43 3.57 -3.48
C ALA A 47 -6.03 3.47 -2.06
N ASP A 48 -6.98 2.55 -1.82
CA ASP A 48 -7.52 2.28 -0.47
C ASP A 48 -6.44 1.75 0.48
N TRP A 49 -5.60 0.82 0.00
CA TRP A 49 -4.47 0.30 0.77
C TRP A 49 -3.49 1.40 1.16
N ASN A 50 -3.11 2.26 0.22
CA ASN A 50 -2.20 3.36 0.46
C ASN A 50 -2.79 4.38 1.45
N GLY A 51 -4.09 4.70 1.34
CA GLY A 51 -4.78 5.54 2.32
C GLY A 51 -4.81 4.93 3.73
N ARG A 52 -4.97 3.60 3.84
CA ARG A 52 -4.86 2.88 5.13
C ARG A 52 -3.42 2.83 5.65
N ALA A 53 -2.45 2.61 4.77
CA ALA A 53 -1.04 2.58 5.10
C ALA A 53 -0.56 3.95 5.59
N ASP A 54 -1.01 5.02 4.93
CA ASP A 54 -0.81 6.40 5.37
C ASP A 54 -1.45 6.62 6.75
N ALA A 55 -2.74 6.33 6.93
CA ALA A 55 -3.41 6.48 8.23
C ALA A 55 -2.71 5.71 9.36
N ASN A 56 -2.21 4.49 9.09
CA ASN A 56 -1.42 3.72 10.05
C ASN A 56 -0.02 4.33 10.27
N ARG A 57 0.61 4.89 9.23
CA ARG A 57 1.88 5.62 9.35
C ARG A 57 1.71 6.86 10.22
N TRP A 58 0.62 7.61 10.09
CA TRP A 58 0.29 8.73 10.98
C TRP A 58 0.03 8.25 12.41
N LYS A 59 -0.65 7.12 12.63
CA LYS A 59 -0.81 6.57 14.00
C LYS A 59 0.51 6.17 14.65
N HIS A 60 1.46 5.68 13.88
CA HIS A 60 2.81 5.36 14.38
C HIS A 60 3.72 6.59 14.49
N ALA A 61 3.57 7.58 13.61
CA ALA A 61 4.36 8.82 13.62
C ALA A 61 3.84 9.86 14.63
N ALA A 62 2.53 9.83 14.94
CA ALA A 62 1.89 10.62 15.99
C ALA A 62 2.09 10.04 17.39
N GLN A 63 3.04 9.12 17.56
CA GLN A 63 3.72 8.92 18.84
C GLN A 63 5.06 9.67 18.80
N PRO A 64 5.09 11.02 18.81
CA PRO A 64 6.23 11.66 19.43
C PRO A 64 6.24 11.20 20.88
N ASP A 65 7.44 11.00 21.41
CA ASP A 65 7.66 10.85 22.84
C ASP A 65 6.81 11.87 23.61
N ASP A 66 5.68 11.43 24.17
CA ASP A 66 4.72 12.25 24.94
C ASP A 66 5.36 12.78 26.26
N ASN A 67 6.68 12.63 26.43
CA ASN A 67 7.43 12.99 27.63
C ASN A 67 8.24 14.29 27.49
N ILE A 68 8.12 15.05 26.38
CA ILE A 68 8.87 16.31 26.21
C ILE A 68 8.44 17.41 27.22
N TRP A 69 7.28 17.28 27.89
CA TRP A 69 6.75 18.32 28.79
C TRP A 69 6.81 18.00 30.29
N ASP A 70 7.39 16.86 30.72
CA ASP A 70 7.41 16.47 32.15
C ASP A 70 8.66 16.92 32.93
N ASN A 71 9.57 17.73 32.34
CA ASN A 71 10.86 18.05 32.97
C ASN A 71 11.20 19.55 33.10
N GLU A 72 10.21 20.42 33.32
CA GLU A 72 10.44 21.82 33.72
C GLU A 72 9.75 22.22 35.04
N LEU A 73 9.65 21.30 36.00
CA LEU A 73 9.19 21.59 37.36
C LEU A 73 9.89 20.69 38.40
N LYS A 74 11.21 20.84 38.54
CA LYS A 74 11.96 20.48 39.77
C LYS A 74 13.00 21.53 40.09
#